data_AF-A0A950QSM7-F1
#
_entry.id   AF-A0A950QSM7-F1
#
_cell.length_a   1.000
_cell.length_b   1.000
_cell.length_c   1.000
_cell.angle_alpha   90.00
_cell.angle_beta   90.00
_cell.angle_gamma   90.00
#
_symmetry.space_group_name_H-M   'P 1'
#
loop_
_entity.id
_entity.type
_entity.pdbx_description
1 polymer ?
#
loop_
_entity_poly.entity_id
_entity_poly.type
_entity_poly.pdbx_seq_one_letter_code
_entity_poly.pdbx_strand_id
1 'polypeptide(L)'
;MFKYWLNRLRGKPTVRAFANRSTLVYREAGREIEIGGEGLVNNGFEIDLSTIVSWNDRPAEALSEAEKIRIANAVMRVAADQWNMRVTIRGGFR
;
A
#
# COMPACT_ATOMS: atom_id res chain seq x y z
N MET A 1 1.52 -16.07 -12.61
CA MET A 1 1.79 -16.60 -11.26
C MET A 1 3.27 -16.51 -10.84
N PHE A 2 4.23 -16.85 -11.71
CA PHE A 2 5.68 -16.87 -11.40
C PHE A 2 6.33 -15.52 -11.00
N LYS A 3 5.83 -14.40 -11.56
CA LYS A 3 6.34 -13.03 -11.29
C LYS A 3 6.27 -12.62 -9.81
N TYR A 4 5.22 -13.06 -9.11
CA TYR A 4 5.01 -12.75 -7.68
C TYR A 4 6.04 -13.43 -6.77
N TRP A 5 6.45 -14.66 -7.12
CA TRP A 5 7.41 -15.42 -6.32
C TRP A 5 8.83 -14.86 -6.48
N LEU A 6 9.22 -14.48 -7.70
CA LEU A 6 10.51 -13.84 -7.98
C LEU A 6 10.66 -12.45 -7.35
N ASN A 7 9.59 -11.65 -7.29
CA ASN A 7 9.64 -10.35 -6.60
C ASN A 7 9.82 -10.52 -5.09
N ARG A 8 9.27 -11.59 -4.50
CA ARG A 8 9.43 -11.93 -3.07
C ARG A 8 10.88 -12.28 -2.71
N LEU A 9 11.65 -12.87 -3.63
CA LEU A 9 13.06 -13.22 -3.41
C LEU A 9 14.04 -12.05 -3.63
N ARG A 10 13.67 -11.03 -4.39
CA ARG A 10 14.56 -9.89 -4.73
C ARG A 10 14.38 -8.66 -3.83
N GLY A 11 13.57 -8.75 -2.76
CA GLY A 11 13.29 -7.60 -1.89
C GLY A 11 12.57 -6.44 -2.59
N LYS A 12 11.94 -6.70 -3.74
CA LYS A 12 11.23 -5.66 -4.50
C LYS A 12 9.91 -5.31 -3.82
N PRO A 13 9.50 -4.03 -3.86
CA PRO A 13 8.24 -3.62 -3.29
C PRO A 13 7.05 -4.31 -3.98
N THR A 14 6.08 -4.76 -3.20
CA THR A 14 4.88 -5.44 -3.70
C THR A 14 3.63 -4.96 -2.99
N VAL A 15 2.50 -4.91 -3.71
CA VAL A 15 1.19 -4.65 -3.14
C VAL A 15 0.34 -5.93 -3.24
N ARG A 16 -0.48 -6.23 -2.23
CA ARG A 16 -1.46 -7.33 -2.22
C ARG A 16 -2.80 -6.81 -1.70
N ALA A 17 -3.89 -7.18 -2.35
CA ALA A 17 -5.23 -6.78 -1.95
C ALA A 17 -5.81 -7.91 -1.12
N PHE A 18 -6.40 -7.58 0.02
CA PHE A 18 -7.19 -8.54 0.76
C PHE A 18 -8.54 -8.79 0.06
N ALA A 19 -9.10 -9.97 0.32
CA ALA A 19 -10.37 -10.41 -0.26
C ALA A 19 -11.56 -9.47 0.08
N ASN A 20 -11.43 -8.66 1.14
CA ASN A 20 -12.41 -7.66 1.55
C ASN A 20 -12.45 -6.40 0.66
N ARG A 21 -11.56 -6.26 -0.35
CA ARG A 21 -11.45 -5.13 -1.29
C ARG A 21 -11.27 -3.74 -0.65
N SER A 22 -11.11 -3.67 0.67
CA SER A 22 -10.96 -2.43 1.46
C SER A 22 -9.57 -2.27 2.06
N THR A 23 -8.67 -3.24 1.84
CA THR A 23 -7.34 -3.23 2.45
C THR A 23 -6.29 -3.68 1.44
N LEU A 24 -5.21 -2.90 1.35
CA LEU A 24 -3.98 -3.25 0.64
C LEU A 24 -2.86 -3.53 1.66
N VAL A 25 -1.99 -4.47 1.31
CA VAL A 25 -0.75 -4.75 2.03
C VAL A 25 0.41 -4.38 1.14
N TYR A 26 1.17 -3.39 1.56
CA TYR A 26 2.44 -3.02 0.98
C TYR A 26 3.57 -3.72 1.70
N ARG A 27 4.46 -4.36 0.94
CA ARG A 27 5.68 -4.94 1.49
C ARG A 27 6.89 -4.27 0.86
N GLU A 28 7.79 -3.77 1.69
CA GLU A 28 9.03 -3.10 1.29
C GLU A 28 10.12 -3.42 2.32
N ALA A 29 11.31 -3.82 1.87
CA ALA A 29 12.48 -4.06 2.74
C ALA A 29 12.22 -4.99 3.95
N GLY A 30 11.29 -5.94 3.83
CA GLY A 30 10.92 -6.88 4.90
C GLY A 30 9.82 -6.39 5.86
N ARG A 31 9.37 -5.13 5.73
CA ARG A 31 8.23 -4.58 6.48
C ARG A 31 6.92 -4.88 5.77
N GLU A 32 5.89 -5.21 6.54
CA GLU A 32 4.51 -5.32 6.07
C GLU A 32 3.71 -4.14 6.59
N ILE A 33 3.11 -3.40 5.65
CA ILE A 33 2.37 -2.18 5.93
C ILE A 33 0.96 -2.39 5.41
N GLU A 34 0.00 -2.33 6.32
CA GLU A 34 -1.42 -2.34 6.02
C GLU A 34 -1.89 -0.95 5.66
N ILE A 35 -2.71 -0.87 4.64
CA ILE A 35 -3.25 0.35 4.07
C ILE A 35 -4.74 0.12 3.89
N GLY A 36 -5.53 0.76 4.75
CA GLY A 36 -6.97 0.82 4.60
C GLY A 36 -7.38 1.78 3.47
N GLY A 37 -8.55 1.52 2.93
CA GLY A 37 -9.11 2.36 1.88
C GLY A 37 -10.42 1.82 1.35
N GLU A 38 -10.90 2.46 0.29
CA GLU A 38 -12.13 2.10 -0.38
C GLU A 38 -11.82 1.72 -1.83
N GLY A 39 -12.28 0.53 -2.25
CA GLY A 39 -12.28 0.15 -3.65
C GLY A 39 -13.27 1.00 -4.43
N LEU A 40 -12.81 1.67 -5.48
CA LEU A 40 -13.62 2.51 -6.36
C LEU A 40 -14.12 1.70 -7.57
N VAL A 41 -15.22 2.18 -8.15
CA VAL A 41 -15.70 1.73 -9.47
C VAL A 41 -14.61 1.97 -10.53
N ASN A 42 -14.42 1.01 -11.45
CA ASN A 42 -13.37 1.00 -12.50
C ASN A 42 -11.93 0.66 -12.05
N ASN A 43 -11.76 -0.34 -11.17
CA ASN A 43 -10.43 -0.79 -10.74
C ASN A 43 -9.61 0.34 -10.08
N GLY A 44 -10.32 1.23 -9.37
CA GLY A 44 -9.71 2.28 -8.57
C GLY A 44 -9.61 1.87 -7.10
N PHE A 45 -8.70 2.49 -6.37
CA PHE A 45 -8.58 2.33 -4.92
C PHE A 45 -8.23 3.68 -4.30
N GLU A 46 -8.99 4.10 -3.30
CA GLU A 46 -8.73 5.31 -2.55
C GLU A 46 -8.08 4.97 -1.20
N ILE A 47 -6.85 5.42 -0.97
CA ILE A 47 -6.10 5.23 0.26
C ILE A 47 -6.49 6.29 1.28
N ASP A 48 -6.73 5.89 2.52
CA ASP A 48 -6.78 6.79 3.67
C ASP A 48 -5.43 6.76 4.42
N LEU A 49 -4.72 7.88 4.45
CA LEU A 49 -3.41 7.99 5.12
C LEU A 49 -3.49 7.65 6.62
N SER A 50 -4.61 7.93 7.29
CA SER A 50 -4.78 7.66 8.71
C SER A 50 -4.72 6.15 9.01
N THR A 51 -5.13 5.33 8.06
CA THR A 51 -5.19 3.86 8.16
C THR A 51 -3.88 3.15 7.81
N ILE A 52 -2.83 3.89 7.41
CA ILE A 52 -1.53 3.31 7.10
C ILE A 52 -0.84 2.91 8.40
N VAL A 53 -0.65 1.61 8.60
CA VAL A 53 -0.07 1.03 9.80
C VAL A 53 0.96 -0.04 9.42
N SER A 54 2.18 0.06 9.95
CA SER A 54 3.18 -1.01 9.84
C SER A 54 2.89 -2.08 10.89
N TRP A 55 2.81 -3.34 10.48
CA TRP A 55 2.67 -4.47 11.41
C TRP A 55 3.96 -4.79 12.17
N ASN A 56 5.09 -4.29 11.65
CA ASN A 56 6.40 -4.50 12.23
C ASN A 56 6.79 -3.43 13.25
N ASP A 57 6.12 -2.28 13.25
CA ASP A 57 6.49 -1.14 14.10
C ASP A 57 5.78 -1.25 15.46
N ARG A 58 6.49 -0.92 16.54
CA ARG A 58 5.90 -0.84 17.90
C ARG A 58 5.03 0.41 18.01
N PRO A 59 4.10 0.50 18.98
CA PRO A 59 3.24 1.69 19.15
C PRO A 59 3.99 3.03 19.27
N ALA A 60 5.24 3.01 19.76
CA ALA A 60 6.11 4.17 19.89
C ALA A 60 6.83 4.57 18.57
N GLU A 61 6.87 3.67 17.59
CA GLU A 61 7.47 3.87 16.26
C GLU A 61 6.39 4.09 15.21
N ALA A 62 5.27 4.71 15.60
CA ALA A 62 4.19 5.03 14.70
C ALA A 62 4.71 5.81 13.49
N LEU A 63 4.27 5.41 12.29
CA LEU A 63 4.67 6.04 11.04
C LEU A 63 4.35 7.53 11.07
N SER A 64 5.36 8.37 10.83
CA SER A 64 5.17 9.81 10.67
C SER A 64 4.30 10.11 9.44
N GLU A 65 3.67 11.29 9.41
CA GLU A 65 2.85 11.69 8.25
C GLU A 65 3.65 11.70 6.94
N ALA A 66 4.91 12.16 6.98
CA ALA A 66 5.80 12.16 5.83
C ALA A 66 6.06 10.72 5.32
N GLU A 67 6.24 9.76 6.23
CA GLU A 67 6.45 8.36 5.89
C GLU A 67 5.16 7.72 5.32
N LYS A 68 4.00 8.05 5.89
CA LYS A 68 2.69 7.64 5.37
C LYS A 68 2.46 8.13 3.95
N ILE A 69 2.80 9.40 3.67
CA ILE A 69 2.73 9.97 2.31
C ILE A 69 3.72 9.27 1.36
N ARG A 70 4.95 8.99 1.80
CA ARG A 70 5.94 8.24 1.01
C ARG A 70 5.40 6.85 0.64
N ILE A 71 4.84 6.14 1.61
CA ILE A 71 4.25 4.81 1.43
C ILE A 71 3.07 4.87 0.46
N ALA A 72 2.14 5.81 0.64
CA ALA A 72 0.99 5.96 -0.26
C ALA A 72 1.43 6.19 -1.72
N ASN A 73 2.42 7.06 -1.94
CA ASN A 73 2.99 7.30 -3.26
C ASN A 73 3.68 6.06 -3.85
N ALA A 74 4.38 5.27 -3.03
CA ALA A 74 5.01 4.03 -3.47
C ALA A 74 3.95 2.99 -3.87
N VAL A 75 2.89 2.87 -3.08
CA VAL A 75 1.75 1.98 -3.34
C VAL A 75 1.07 2.34 -4.65
N MET A 76 0.85 3.63 -4.92
CA MET A 76 0.29 4.08 -6.19
C MET A 76 1.09 3.57 -7.39
N ARG A 77 2.42 3.70 -7.35
CA ARG A 77 3.29 3.22 -8.45
C ARG A 77 3.25 1.70 -8.57
N VAL A 78 3.41 1.00 -7.46
CA VAL A 78 3.50 -0.47 -7.46
C VAL A 78 2.17 -1.11 -7.86
N ALA A 79 1.04 -0.55 -7.42
CA ALA A 79 -0.29 -0.99 -7.81
C ALA A 79 -0.58 -0.77 -9.30
N ALA A 80 -0.17 0.38 -9.84
CA ALA A 80 -0.27 0.65 -11.28
C ALA A 80 0.59 -0.34 -12.09
N ASP A 81 1.85 -0.55 -11.69
CA ASP A 81 2.79 -1.45 -12.37
C ASP A 81 2.37 -2.92 -12.29
N GLN A 82 1.85 -3.36 -11.14
CA GLN A 82 1.51 -4.77 -10.93
C GLN A 82 0.14 -5.12 -11.52
N TRP A 83 -0.86 -4.25 -11.35
CA TRP A 83 -2.27 -4.61 -11.59
C TRP A 83 -3.02 -3.64 -12.51
N ASN A 84 -2.35 -2.61 -13.04
CA ASN A 84 -3.03 -1.54 -13.79
C ASN A 84 -4.18 -0.91 -12.96
N MET A 85 -3.99 -0.85 -11.63
CA MET A 85 -4.96 -0.31 -10.67
C MET A 85 -4.69 1.17 -10.44
N ARG A 86 -5.74 2.01 -10.50
CA ARG A 86 -5.60 3.44 -10.23
C ARG A 86 -5.74 3.69 -8.74
N VAL A 87 -4.69 4.17 -8.10
CA VAL A 87 -4.73 4.49 -6.68
C VAL A 87 -4.78 6.02 -6.49
N THR A 88 -5.67 6.49 -5.64
CA THR A 88 -5.80 7.91 -5.23
C THR A 88 -5.66 8.03 -3.71
N ILE A 89 -5.30 9.20 -3.21
CA ILE A 89 -5.16 9.45 -1.77
C ILE A 89 -6.31 10.33 -1.31
N ARG A 90 -7.11 9.84 -0.35
CA ARG A 90 -8.17 10.59 0.33
C ARG A 90 -7.53 11.60 1.28
N GLY A 91 -8.00 12.85 1.23
CA GLY A 91 -7.49 13.91 2.09
C GLY A 91 -6.27 14.63 1.53
N GLY A 92 -6.27 14.92 0.23
CA GLY A 92 -5.30 15.86 -0.36
C GLY A 92 -5.26 17.14 0.47
N PHE A 93 -4.14 17.34 1.16
CA PHE A 93 -3.84 18.60 1.85
C PHE A 93 -4.01 19.74 0.84
N ARG A 94 -4.94 20.64 1.16
CA ARG A 94 -5.01 21.98 0.57
C ARG A 94 -3.95 22.86 1.19
#